data_AF-Q862Q6-F1
#
_entry.id   AF-Q862Q6-F1
#
_cell.length_a   1.000
_cell.length_b   1.000
_cell.length_c   1.000
_cell.angle_alpha   90.00
_cell.angle_beta   90.00
_cell.angle_gamma   90.00
#
_symmetry.space_group_name_H-M   'P 1'
#
loop_
_entity.id
_entity.type
_entity.pdbx_description
1 polymer ?
#
loop_
_entity_poly.entity_id
_entity_poly.type
_entity_poly.pdbx_seq_one_letter_code
_entity_poly.pdbx_strand_id
1 'polypeptide(L)' 'MPRGRQGDWKSNYFLKIIQLLDDYPKCFIVGADNVGSKQMQQIRMSLRGKAVVLMGKNTMMRKAIR' A
#
# COMPACT_ATOMS: atom_id res chain seq x y z
N MET A 1 9.16 12.25 12.11
CA MET A 1 8.28 11.12 12.47
C MET A 1 9.02 10.25 13.46
N PRO A 2 8.43 9.90 14.62
CA PRO A 2 9.11 9.05 15.59
C PRO A 2 9.44 7.71 14.92
N ARG A 3 10.66 7.22 15.12
CA ARG A 3 11.07 5.89 14.65
C ARG A 3 10.31 4.86 15.49
N GLY A 4 9.08 4.55 15.09
CA GLY A 4 8.23 3.55 15.74
C GLY A 4 8.97 2.22 15.84
N ARG A 5 8.70 1.48 16.93
CA ARG A 5 9.33 0.19 17.20
C ARG A 5 9.06 -0.75 16.01
N GLN A 6 9.98 -1.66 15.70
CA GLN A 6 9.91 -2.47 14.48
C GLN A 6 8.67 -3.42 14.42
N GLY A 7 7.96 -3.61 15.54
CA GLY A 7 6.67 -4.31 15.58
C GLY A 7 5.51 -3.43 15.11
N ASP A 8 5.47 -2.17 15.56
CA ASP A 8 4.31 -1.29 15.42
C ASP A 8 4.01 -0.95 13.96
N TRP A 9 5.05 -0.74 13.14
CA TRP A 9 4.88 -0.43 11.72
C TRP A 9 4.31 -1.62 10.93
N LYS A 10 4.62 -2.87 11.33
CA LYS A 10 4.07 -4.06 10.68
C LYS A 10 2.59 -4.15 11.01
N SER A 11 2.24 -4.06 12.29
CA SER A 11 0.84 -4.12 12.76
C SER A 11 -0.01 -3.03 12.11
N ASN A 12 0.49 -1.80 12.06
CA ASN A 12 -0.21 -0.69 11.42
C ASN A 12 -0.37 -0.88 9.90
N TYR A 13 0.59 -1.53 9.24
CA TYR A 13 0.47 -1.87 7.83
C TYR A 13 -0.62 -2.91 7.57
N PHE A 14 -0.72 -3.94 8.42
CA PHE A 14 -1.79 -4.95 8.32
C PHE A 14 -3.17 -4.34 8.54
N LEU A 15 -3.34 -3.53 9.59
CA LEU A 15 -4.61 -2.84 9.87
C LEU A 15 -5.05 -1.99 8.67
N LYS A 16 -4.10 -1.27 8.04
CA LYS A 16 -4.38 -0.45 6.87
C LYS A 16 -4.79 -1.27 5.64
N ILE A 17 -4.21 -2.45 5.43
CA ILE A 17 -4.63 -3.34 4.33
C ILE A 17 -6.06 -3.82 4.54
N ILE A 18 -6.38 -4.30 5.74
CA ILE A 18 -7.72 -4.84 6.06
C ILE A 18 -8.77 -3.75 5.82
N GLN A 19 -8.53 -2.55 6.35
CA GLN A 19 -9.41 -1.41 6.12
C GLN A 19 -9.61 -1.11 4.62
N LEU A 20 -8.54 -1.13 3.82
CA LEU A 20 -8.66 -0.88 2.37
C LEU A 20 -9.35 -2.01 1.61
N LEU A 21 -9.28 -3.25 2.09
CA LEU A 21 -10.00 -4.38 1.49
C LEU A 21 -11.50 -4.36 1.85
N ASP A 22 -11.84 -3.89 3.05
CA ASP A 22 -13.24 -3.69 3.46
C ASP A 22 -13.87 -2.48 2.73
N ASP A 23 -13.14 -1.38 2.59
CA ASP A 23 -13.64 -0.14 1.96
C ASP A 23 -13.84 -0.28 0.43
N TYR A 24 -13.04 -1.13 -0.23
CA TYR A 24 -13.04 -1.25 -1.69
C TYR A 24 -13.30 -2.69 -2.15
N PRO A 25 -14.39 -2.95 -2.90
CA PRO A 25 -14.76 -4.30 -3.33
C PRO A 25 -13.85 -4.88 -4.44
N LYS A 26 -12.94 -4.07 -5.00
CA LYS A 26 -12.04 -4.47 -6.09
C LYS A 26 -10.61 -4.03 -5.78
N CYS A 27 -9.66 -4.94 -5.97
CA CYS A 27 -8.24 -4.71 -5.78
C CYS A 27 -7.45 -5.10 -7.04
N PHE A 28 -6.38 -4.36 -7.33
CA PHE A 28 -5.46 -4.65 -8.43
C PHE A 28 -4.05 -4.88 -7.89
N ILE A 29 -3.42 -5.96 -8.35
CA ILE A 29 -2.00 -6.23 -8.07
C ILE A 29 -1.22 -5.77 -9.30
N VAL A 30 -0.34 -4.79 -9.10
CA VAL A 30 0.46 -4.19 -10.17
C VAL A 30 1.94 -4.38 -9.87
N GLY A 31 2.70 -4.89 -10.85
CA GLY A 31 4.16 -4.86 -10.80
C GLY A 31 4.66 -3.45 -11.11
N ALA A 32 5.43 -2.86 -10.20
CA ALA A 32 5.95 -1.51 -10.33
C ALA A 32 7.48 -1.54 -10.50
N ASP A 33 7.94 -2.14 -11.61
CA ASP A 33 9.36 -2.22 -11.94
C ASP A 33 9.82 -0.94 -12.67
N ASN A 34 11.01 -0.46 -12.34
CA ASN A 34 11.67 0.69 -12.96
C ASN A 34 10.87 2.02 -12.91
N VAL A 35 9.96 2.18 -11.94
CA VAL A 35 9.18 3.42 -11.80
C VAL A 35 9.90 4.43 -10.90
N GLY A 36 10.22 5.60 -11.45
CA GLY A 36 10.83 6.69 -10.69
C GLY A 36 9.89 7.29 -9.63
N SER A 37 10.46 7.80 -8.54
CA SER A 37 9.68 8.40 -7.43
C SER A 37 8.73 9.53 -7.88
N LYS A 38 9.17 10.35 -8.85
CA LYS A 38 8.37 11.44 -9.43
C LYS A 38 7.18 10.91 -10.23
N GLN A 39 7.39 9.85 -11.01
CA GLN A 39 6.31 9.21 -11.77
C GLN A 39 5.29 8.57 -10.83
N MET A 40 5.73 7.88 -9.77
CA MET A 40 4.83 7.36 -8.75
C MET A 40 4.03 8.47 -8.04
N GLN A 41 4.64 9.63 -7.79
CA GLN A 41 3.94 10.77 -7.20
C GLN A 41 2.87 11.32 -8.15
N GLN A 42 3.19 11.47 -9.45
CA GLN A 42 2.22 11.88 -10.46
C GLN A 42 1.06 10.88 -10.57
N ILE A 43 1.35 9.57 -10.62
CA ILE A 43 0.32 8.52 -10.65
C ILE A 43 -0.58 8.62 -9.42
N ARG A 44 -0.01 8.80 -8.21
CA ARG A 44 -0.80 9.00 -6.98
C ARG A 44 -1.68 10.24 -7.04
N MET A 45 -1.21 11.34 -7.64
CA MET A 45 -2.02 12.55 -7.82
C MET A 45 -3.18 12.30 -8.80
N SER A 46 -2.90 11.65 -9.93
CA SER A 46 -3.91 11.34 -10.94
C SER A 46 -4.99 10.36 -10.46
N LEU A 47 -4.64 9.46 -9.55
CA LEU A 47 -5.57 8.48 -8.96
C LEU A 47 -6.34 9.02 -7.75
N ARG A 48 -6.01 10.22 -7.25
CA ARG A 48 -6.65 10.79 -6.05
C ARG A 48 -8.15 10.92 -6.25
N GLY A 49 -8.93 10.40 -5.29
CA GLY A 49 -10.40 10.39 -5.34
C GLY A 49 -11.00 9.26 -6.18
N LYS A 50 -10.20 8.52 -6.95
CA LYS A 50 -10.65 7.34 -7.72
C LYS A 50 -10.15 6.03 -7.12
N ALA A 51 -8.90 6.00 -6.67
CA ALA A 51 -8.28 4.81 -6.11
C ALA A 51 -7.18 5.18 -5.10
N VAL A 52 -6.91 4.27 -4.18
CA VAL A 52 -5.80 4.39 -3.23
C VAL A 52 -4.70 3.43 -3.64
N VAL A 53 -3.48 3.96 -3.80
CA VAL A 53 -2.29 3.13 -4.09
C VAL A 53 -1.58 2.84 -2.78
N LEU A 54 -1.46 1.55 -2.44
CA LEU A 54 -0.64 1.07 -1.33
C LEU A 54 0.53 0.27 -1.88
N MET A 55 1.76 0.67 -1.53
CA MET A 55 2.96 -0.13 -1.81
C MET A 55 3.49 -0.74 -0.53
N GLY A 56 4.05 -1.94 -0.63
CA GLY A 56 4.70 -2.60 0.50
C GLY A 56 5.56 -3.78 0.11
N LYS A 57 6.20 -4.38 1.12
CA LYS A 57 7.10 -5.52 0.92
C LYS A 57 6.30 -6.76 0.52
N ASN A 58 6.73 -7.44 -0.55
CA ASN A 58 6.08 -8.65 -1.06
C ASN A 58 5.82 -9.71 0.01
N THR A 59 6.75 -9.90 0.96
CA THR A 59 6.59 -10.88 2.04
C THR A 59 5.46 -10.53 2.99
N MET A 60 5.19 -9.24 3.24
CA MET A 60 4.08 -8.82 4.10
C MET A 60 2.77 -8.81 3.34
N MET A 61 2.76 -8.35 2.09
CA MET A 61 1.53 -8.36 1.28
C MET A 61 1.00 -9.78 1.08
N ARG A 62 1.88 -10.75 0.78
CA ARG A 62 1.47 -12.16 0.69
C ARG A 62 0.92 -12.69 2.01
N LYS A 63 1.45 -12.26 3.16
CA LYS A 63 0.95 -12.68 4.47
C LYS A 63 -0.40 -12.03 4.82
N ALA A 64 -0.67 -10.83 4.31
CA ALA A 64 -1.92 -10.11 4.56
C ALA A 64 -3.09 -10.62 3.70
N ILE A 65 -2.79 -11.18 2.52
CA ILE A 65 -3.78 -11.67 1.57
C ILE A 65 -4.09 -13.17 1.76
N ARG A 66 -3.22 -13.91 2.47
CA ARG A 66 -3.41 -15.34 2.75
C ARG A 66 -4.31 -15.59 3.95
#